data_AF-A0AAP2DWR5-F1
#
_entry.id   AF-A0AAP2DWR5-F1
#
_cell.length_a   1.000
_cell.length_b   1.000
_cell.length_c   1.000
_cell.angle_alpha   90.00
_cell.angle_beta   90.00
_cell.angle_gamma   90.00
#
_symmetry.space_group_name_H-M   'P 1'
#
loop_
_entity.id
_entity.type
_entity.pdbx_description
1 polymer ?
#
loop_
_entity_poly.entity_id
_entity_poly.type
_entity_poly.pdbx_seq_one_letter_code
_entity_poly.pdbx_strand_id
1 'polypeptide(L)'
;MADLVISSQQLVNSLSALNEQQLIESIQASDSAQSRYEYILHVVNHSSYHRGQVVTMCRALGITREIAVTDYDAYLWWTENI
;
A
#
# COMPACT_ATOMS: atom_id res chain seq x y z
N MET A 1 -13.17 -2.19 12.12
CA MET A 1 -11.71 -2.33 12.26
C MET A 1 -11.23 -3.77 12.12
N ALA A 2 -11.87 -4.76 12.74
CA ALA A 2 -11.51 -6.16 12.58
C ALA A 2 -11.45 -6.61 11.10
N ASP A 3 -12.46 -6.26 10.31
CA ASP A 3 -12.51 -6.62 8.89
C ASP A 3 -11.37 -6.03 8.06
N LEU A 4 -10.95 -4.79 8.38
CA LEU A 4 -9.83 -4.14 7.70
C LEU A 4 -8.50 -4.84 8.02
N VAL A 5 -8.31 -5.22 9.29
CA VAL A 5 -7.11 -5.97 9.71
C VAL A 5 -7.07 -7.34 9.05
N ILE A 6 -8.21 -8.04 8.99
CA ILE A 6 -8.32 -9.35 8.32
C ILE A 6 -8.01 -9.22 6.83
N SER A 7 -8.63 -8.24 6.15
CA SER A 7 -8.39 -7.99 4.73
C SER A 7 -6.92 -7.64 4.44
N SER A 8 -6.32 -6.81 5.29
CA SER A 8 -4.89 -6.47 5.19
C SER A 8 -4.01 -7.71 5.34
N GLN A 9 -4.31 -8.59 6.31
CA GLN A 9 -3.54 -9.80 6.52
C GLN A 9 -3.69 -10.78 5.34
N GLN A 10 -4.89 -10.91 4.79
CA GLN A 10 -5.15 -11.71 3.60
C GLN A 10 -4.32 -11.20 2.40
N LEU A 11 -4.29 -9.89 2.19
CA LEU A 11 -3.49 -9.28 1.12
C LEU A 11 -2.00 -9.61 1.29
N VAL A 12 -1.45 -9.41 2.49
CA VAL A 12 -0.04 -9.74 2.79
C VAL A 12 0.23 -11.22 2.53
N ASN A 13 -0.62 -12.12 3.03
CA ASN A 13 -0.44 -13.56 2.85
C ASN A 13 -0.48 -13.96 1.37
N SER A 14 -1.40 -13.39 0.59
CA SER A 14 -1.53 -13.69 -0.84
C SER A 14 -0.36 -13.15 -1.66
N LEU A 15 0.09 -11.92 -1.40
CA LEU A 15 1.18 -11.31 -2.17
C LEU A 15 2.54 -11.93 -1.84
N SER A 16 2.81 -12.20 -0.55
CA SER A 16 4.08 -12.80 -0.11
C SER A 16 4.27 -14.25 -0.58
N ALA A 17 3.20 -14.92 -1.01
CA ALA A 17 3.25 -16.28 -1.53
C ALA A 17 3.61 -16.34 -3.03
N LEU A 18 3.64 -15.20 -3.73
CA LEU A 18 3.94 -15.17 -5.16
C LEU A 18 5.43 -15.36 -5.41
N ASN A 19 5.76 -16.19 -6.39
CA ASN A 19 7.11 -16.27 -6.95
C ASN A 19 7.29 -15.32 -8.15
N GLU A 20 8.52 -15.16 -8.62
CA GLU A 20 8.88 -14.25 -9.71
C GLU A 20 8.13 -14.56 -11.01
N GLN A 21 7.97 -15.84 -11.36
CA GLN A 21 7.22 -16.25 -12.55
C GLN A 21 5.75 -15.82 -12.44
N GLN A 22 5.14 -15.98 -11.28
CA GLN A 22 3.76 -15.55 -11.04
C GLN A 22 3.62 -14.02 -11.09
N LEU A 23 4.64 -13.27 -10.66
CA LEU A 23 4.61 -11.81 -10.71
C LEU A 23 4.55 -11.26 -12.14
N ILE A 24 5.23 -11.92 -13.08
CA ILE A 24 5.26 -11.50 -14.50
C ILE A 24 4.08 -12.04 -15.32
N GLU A 25 3.29 -12.96 -14.77
CA GLU A 25 2.08 -13.47 -15.44
C GLU A 25 1.09 -12.33 -15.71
N SER A 26 0.71 -12.18 -16.98
CA SER A 26 -0.36 -11.26 -17.36
C SER A 26 -1.71 -11.79 -16.87
N ILE A 27 -2.43 -10.95 -16.15
CA ILE A 27 -3.81 -11.19 -15.74
C ILE A 27 -4.72 -10.19 -16.43
N GLN A 28 -5.96 -10.61 -16.71
CA GLN A 28 -7.01 -9.71 -17.19
C GLN A 28 -7.69 -9.10 -15.97
N ALA A 29 -7.69 -7.78 -15.87
CA ALA A 29 -8.43 -7.05 -14.85
C ALA A 29 -9.13 -5.83 -15.47
N SER A 30 -10.46 -5.84 -15.40
CA SER A 30 -11.31 -4.86 -16.09
C SER A 30 -11.00 -4.83 -17.60
N ASP A 31 -10.81 -3.64 -18.16
CA ASP A 31 -10.51 -3.41 -19.59
C ASP A 31 -9.01 -3.49 -19.93
N SER A 32 -8.17 -3.97 -19.01
CA SER A 32 -6.72 -3.99 -19.18
C SER A 32 -6.13 -5.36 -18.88
N ALA A 33 -5.03 -5.66 -19.56
CA ALA A 33 -4.23 -6.86 -19.36
C ALA A 33 -2.80 -6.45 -19.00
N GLN A 34 -2.37 -6.73 -17.78
CA GLN A 34 -1.02 -6.42 -17.31
C GLN A 34 -0.52 -7.51 -16.38
N SER A 35 0.79 -7.51 -16.10
CA SER A 35 1.37 -8.45 -15.14
C SER A 35 0.81 -8.21 -13.74
N ARG A 36 0.84 -9.23 -12.88
CA ARG A 36 0.46 -9.06 -11.47
C ARG A 36 1.29 -7.96 -10.81
N TYR A 37 2.57 -7.86 -11.17
CA TYR A 37 3.46 -6.81 -10.71
C TYR A 37 2.90 -5.40 -10.97
N GLU A 38 2.45 -5.11 -12.19
CA GLU A 38 1.91 -3.79 -12.55
C GLU A 38 0.67 -3.44 -11.72
N TYR A 39 -0.21 -4.42 -11.48
CA TYR A 39 -1.38 -4.20 -10.62
C TYR A 39 -1.02 -4.03 -9.14
N ILE A 40 -0.02 -4.76 -8.64
CA ILE A 40 0.48 -4.57 -7.27
C ILE A 40 1.05 -3.16 -7.11
N LEU A 41 1.87 -2.71 -8.08
CA LEU A 41 2.40 -1.34 -8.11
C LEU A 41 1.28 -0.30 -8.13
N HIS A 42 0.25 -0.50 -8.97
CA HIS A 42 -0.93 0.35 -9.00
C HIS A 42 -1.61 0.45 -7.63
N VAL A 43 -1.87 -0.67 -6.96
CA VAL A 43 -2.54 -0.69 -5.64
C VAL A 43 -1.71 0.07 -4.60
N VAL A 44 -0.39 -0.10 -4.57
CA VAL A 44 0.51 0.59 -3.64
C VAL A 44 0.52 2.10 -3.89
N ASN A 45 0.61 2.52 -5.16
CA ASN A 45 0.62 3.93 -5.54
C ASN A 45 -0.73 4.59 -5.28
N HIS A 46 -1.82 3.92 -5.65
CA HIS A 46 -3.19 4.41 -5.45
C HIS A 46 -3.52 4.56 -3.95
N SER A 47 -3.07 3.60 -3.12
CA SER A 47 -3.19 3.70 -1.66
C SER A 47 -2.43 4.91 -1.10
N SER A 48 -1.23 5.19 -1.61
CA SER A 48 -0.44 6.35 -1.20
C SER A 48 -1.07 7.67 -1.62
N TYR A 49 -1.67 7.72 -2.81
CA TYR A 49 -2.46 8.87 -3.28
C TYR A 49 -3.62 9.18 -2.34
N HIS A 50 -4.45 8.19 -2.00
CA HIS A 50 -5.57 8.39 -1.08
C HIS A 50 -5.13 8.72 0.34
N ARG A 51 -4.02 8.14 0.82
CA ARG A 51 -3.44 8.50 2.12
C ARG A 51 -3.04 9.99 2.14
N GLY A 52 -2.48 10.52 1.06
CA GLY A 52 -2.16 11.95 0.94
C GLY A 52 -3.39 12.86 1.06
N GLN A 53 -4.54 12.45 0.51
CA GLN A 53 -5.80 13.17 0.68
C GLN A 53 -6.26 13.19 2.14
N VAL A 54 -6.20 12.06 2.84
CA VAL A 54 -6.53 11.97 4.27
C VAL A 54 -5.60 12.84 5.12
N VAL A 55 -4.28 12.78 4.88
CA VAL A 55 -3.30 13.65 5.55
C VAL A 55 -3.65 15.13 5.36
N THR A 56 -4.03 15.53 4.14
CA THR A 56 -4.43 16.90 3.85
C THR A 56 -5.68 17.31 4.64
N MET A 57 -6.70 16.45 4.67
CA MET A 57 -7.92 16.69 5.45
C MET A 57 -7.63 16.80 6.96
N CYS A 58 -6.80 15.91 7.51
CA CYS A 58 -6.41 15.97 8.93
C CYS A 58 -5.70 17.30 9.27
N ARG A 59 -4.75 17.73 8.43
CA ARG A 59 -4.06 19.01 8.63
C ARG A 59 -5.01 20.21 8.55
N ALA A 60 -5.98 20.19 7.65
CA ALA A 60 -7.01 21.23 7.56
C ALA A 60 -7.86 21.33 8.84
N LEU A 61 -8.02 20.22 9.56
CA LEU A 61 -8.71 20.16 10.86
C LEU A 61 -7.79 20.45 12.05
N GLY A 62 -6.53 20.82 11.83
CA GLY A 62 -5.55 21.07 12.89
C GLY A 62 -4.97 19.80 13.55
N ILE A 63 -5.26 18.62 13.02
CA ILE A 63 -4.67 17.35 13.47
C ILE A 63 -3.30 17.23 12.81
N THR A 64 -2.23 17.25 13.60
CA THR A 64 -0.86 17.23 13.06
C THR A 64 0.06 16.22 13.74
N ARG A 65 -0.11 15.93 15.03
CA ARG A 65 0.84 15.11 15.81
C ARG A 65 0.54 13.62 15.69
N GLU A 66 -0.69 13.29 15.34
CA GLU A 66 -1.24 11.93 15.21
C GLU A 66 -1.06 11.38 13.79
N ILE A 67 -0.66 12.22 12.83
CA ILE A 67 -0.40 11.81 11.46
C ILE A 67 0.95 11.10 11.41
N ALA A 68 0.94 9.81 11.05
CA ALA A 68 2.16 9.05 10.83
C ALA A 68 3.04 9.66 9.73
N VAL A 69 4.37 9.58 9.87
CA VAL A 69 5.30 9.97 8.81
C VAL A 69 5.04 9.10 7.58
N THR A 70 5.03 9.72 6.40
CA THR A 70 4.77 9.02 5.13
C THR A 70 6.00 8.93 4.23
N ASP A 71 7.12 9.47 4.72
CA ASP A 71 8.41 9.41 4.07
C ASP A 71 8.99 7.99 4.21
N TYR A 72 9.38 7.40 3.07
CA TYR A 72 9.87 6.03 3.04
C TYR A 72 11.26 5.88 3.65
N ASP A 73 12.13 6.88 3.47
CA ASP A 73 13.47 6.88 4.06
C ASP A 73 13.39 7.00 5.59
N ALA A 74 12.48 7.84 6.10
CA ALA A 74 12.19 7.92 7.52
C ALA A 74 11.65 6.59 8.10
N TYR A 75 10.84 5.85 7.33
CA TYR A 75 10.38 4.52 7.71
C TYR A 75 11.53 3.50 7.75
N LEU A 76 12.38 3.46 6.73
CA LEU A 76 13.54 2.57 6.69
C LEU A 76 14.47 2.82 7.88
N TRP A 77 14.80 4.09 8.12
CA TRP A 77 15.59 4.49 9.28
C TRP A 77 14.98 3.99 10.59
N TRP A 78 13.67 4.13 10.77
CA TRP A 78 12.96 3.67 11.97
C TRP A 78 13.04 2.15 12.15
N THR A 79 12.90 1.36 11.09
CA THR A 79 12.99 -0.10 11.15
C THR A 79 14.39 -0.64 11.40
N GLU A 80 15.44 0.11 11.01
CA GLU A 80 16.83 -0.31 11.17
C GLU A 80 17.42 0.04 12.55
N ASN A 81 16.85 1.01 13.25
CA ASN A 81 17.43 1.61 14.47
C ASN A 81 16.60 1.40 15.74
N ILE A 82 15.60 0.50 15.70
CA ILE A 82 14.75 0.11 16.83
C ILE A 82 14.74 -1.41 16.96
#